data_AF-A0A8S2FFR2-F1
#
_entry.id   AF-A0A8S2FFR2-F1
#
_cell.length_a   1.000
_cell.length_b   1.000
_cell.length_c   1.000
_cell.angle_alpha   90.00
_cell.angle_beta   90.00
_cell.angle_gamma   90.00
#
_symmetry.space_group_name_H-M   'P 1'
#
loop_
_entity.id
_entity.type
_entity.pdbx_description
1 polymer ?
#
loop_
_entity_poly.entity_id
_entity_poly.type
_entity_poly.pdbx_seq_one_letter_code
_entity_poly.pdbx_strand_id
1 'polypeptide(L)'
;LVFHYKVMKIDGTVIEDSRHYQKPMKITLGHKLECWEQCLQTMRIGEVAKFTIGKEVCVYPTVAKQIGDYYKSQMPNQKHSQHGDNDHTHSRHCCGFMAMEQGLGYSGLDS
;
A
#
# COMPACT_ATOMS: atom_id res chain seq x y z
N LEU A 1 3.28 -2.78 14.83
CA LEU A 1 4.35 -3.62 14.25
C LEU A 1 5.08 -2.85 13.16
N VAL A 2 6.40 -3.02 13.04
CA VAL A 2 7.24 -2.38 12.01
C VAL A 2 8.03 -3.47 11.29
N PHE A 3 7.92 -3.54 9.96
CA PHE A 3 8.48 -4.64 9.18
C PHE A 3 8.61 -4.26 7.69
N HIS A 4 9.41 -5.02 6.96
CA HIS A 4 9.42 -5.00 5.50
C HIS A 4 8.64 -6.20 4.96
N TYR A 5 7.92 -6.00 3.88
CA TYR A 5 7.20 -7.04 3.16
C TYR A 5 7.51 -7.01 1.67
N LYS A 6 7.19 -8.14 1.03
CA LYS A 6 7.15 -8.31 -0.42
C LYS A 6 5.92 -9.13 -0.77
N VAL A 7 5.10 -8.63 -1.69
CA VAL A 7 3.93 -9.35 -2.21
C VAL A 7 4.25 -9.86 -3.61
N MET A 8 3.96 -11.13 -3.85
CA MET A 8 4.23 -11.80 -5.12
C MET A 8 3.06 -12.70 -5.51
N LYS A 9 2.86 -12.87 -6.82
CA LYS A 9 2.03 -13.95 -7.36
C LYS A 9 2.68 -15.31 -7.09
N ILE A 10 1.92 -16.40 -7.22
CA ILE A 10 2.41 -17.76 -7.03
C ILE A 10 3.50 -18.13 -8.05
N ASP A 11 3.43 -17.57 -9.25
CA ASP A 11 4.45 -17.72 -10.30
C ASP A 11 5.76 -16.96 -10.01
N GLY A 12 5.84 -16.23 -8.91
CA GLY A 12 7.03 -15.45 -8.52
C GLY A 12 7.04 -14.01 -9.01
N THR A 13 6.05 -13.57 -9.78
CA THR A 13 5.93 -12.16 -10.20
C THR A 13 5.79 -11.26 -8.98
N VAL A 14 6.72 -10.32 -8.81
CA VAL A 14 6.67 -9.35 -7.71
C VAL A 14 5.63 -8.28 -8.03
N ILE A 15 4.66 -8.11 -7.12
CA ILE A 15 3.64 -7.07 -7.20
C ILE A 15 4.12 -5.82 -6.46
N GLU A 16 4.69 -5.99 -5.26
CA GLU A 16 5.15 -4.88 -4.43
C GLU A 16 6.30 -5.32 -3.52
N ASP A 17 7.27 -4.43 -3.27
CA ASP A 17 8.33 -4.60 -2.28
C ASP A 17 8.54 -3.29 -1.52
N SER A 18 8.25 -3.31 -0.23
CA SER A 18 8.41 -2.15 0.66
C SER A 18 9.84 -1.57 0.67
N ARG A 19 10.86 -2.37 0.34
CA ARG A 19 12.25 -1.91 0.30
C ARG A 19 12.52 -0.92 -0.83
N HIS A 20 11.71 -0.94 -1.90
CA HIS A 20 11.83 0.05 -2.99
C HIS A 20 11.54 1.48 -2.50
N TYR A 21 10.72 1.63 -1.46
CA TYR A 21 10.42 2.92 -0.85
C TYR A 21 11.43 3.33 0.23
N GLN A 22 12.42 2.48 0.53
CA GLN A 22 13.41 2.65 1.60
C GLN A 22 12.81 2.96 2.98
N LYS A 23 11.53 2.61 3.19
CA LYS A 23 10.80 2.87 4.42
C LYS A 23 10.04 1.61 4.84
N PRO A 24 10.19 1.13 6.08
CA PRO A 24 9.43 -0.02 6.56
C PRO A 24 7.95 0.33 6.73
N MET A 25 7.09 -0.68 6.61
CA MET A 25 5.67 -0.55 6.89
C MET A 25 5.44 -0.49 8.39
N LYS A 26 4.51 0.36 8.83
CA LYS A 26 4.00 0.37 10.19
C LYS A 26 2.52 0.06 10.19
N ILE A 27 2.12 -0.95 10.95
CA ILE A 27 0.70 -1.26 11.21
C ILE A 27 0.41 -1.20 12.70
N THR A 28 -0.82 -0.82 13.04
CA THR A 28 -1.39 -0.92 14.38
C THR A 28 -2.32 -2.13 14.40
N LEU A 29 -2.23 -2.96 15.45
CA LEU A 29 -3.07 -4.15 15.61
C LEU A 29 -4.56 -3.77 15.73
N GLY A 30 -5.46 -4.63 15.25
CA GLY A 30 -6.90 -4.39 15.26
C GLY A 30 -7.40 -3.50 14.12
N HIS A 31 -6.61 -3.28 13.07
CA HIS A 31 -7.02 -2.54 11.88
C HIS A 31 -7.32 -3.49 10.70
N LYS A 32 -7.69 -2.93 9.54
CA LYS A 32 -8.26 -3.63 8.36
C LYS A 32 -7.36 -4.67 7.65
N LEU A 33 -6.27 -5.15 8.25
CA LEU A 33 -5.28 -6.06 7.65
C LEU A 33 -5.16 -7.38 8.43
N GLU A 34 -6.28 -8.02 8.71
CA GLU A 34 -6.36 -9.18 9.61
C GLU A 34 -5.42 -10.33 9.23
N CYS A 35 -5.32 -10.69 7.93
CA CYS A 35 -4.42 -11.77 7.51
C CYS A 35 -2.93 -11.44 7.70
N TRP A 36 -2.55 -10.16 7.67
CA TRP A 36 -1.18 -9.74 7.96
C TRP A 36 -0.89 -9.83 9.45
N GLU A 37 -1.85 -9.43 10.29
CA GLU A 37 -1.72 -9.54 11.74
C GLU A 37 -1.52 -11.00 12.17
N GLN A 38 -2.31 -11.93 11.62
CA GLN A 38 -2.17 -13.36 11.87
C GLN A 38 -0.77 -13.87 11.49
N CYS A 39 -0.24 -13.47 10.34
CA CYS A 39 1.11 -13.87 9.91
C CYS A 39 2.20 -13.25 10.79
N LEU A 40 2.10 -11.95 11.09
CA LEU A 40 3.15 -11.24 11.83
C LEU A 40 3.19 -11.63 13.30
N GLN A 41 2.07 -12.04 13.89
CA GLN A 41 2.01 -12.52 15.27
C GLN A 41 2.75 -13.85 15.47
N THR A 42 2.93 -14.65 14.42
CA THR A 42 3.72 -15.90 14.51
C THR A 42 5.23 -15.66 14.37
N MET A 43 5.66 -14.44 14.02
CA MET A 43 7.06 -14.13 13.72
C MET A 43 7.82 -13.57 14.93
N ARG A 44 9.13 -13.85 14.98
CA ARG A 44 10.08 -13.22 15.90
C ARG A 44 10.66 -11.93 15.30
N ILE A 45 11.19 -11.07 16.16
CA ILE A 45 11.91 -9.86 15.71
C ILE A 45 13.11 -10.28 14.85
N GLY A 46 13.21 -9.72 13.64
CA GLY A 46 14.26 -10.03 12.67
C GLY A 46 14.02 -11.28 11.82
N GLU A 47 12.93 -12.02 12.06
CA GLU A 47 12.55 -13.17 11.26
C GLU A 47 12.16 -12.76 9.83
N VAL A 48 12.50 -13.62 8.87
CA VAL A 48 12.03 -13.53 7.48
C VAL A 48 11.26 -14.80 7.16
N ALA A 49 9.96 -14.67 6.91
CA ALA A 49 9.06 -15.77 6.60
C ALA A 49 8.31 -15.51 5.29
N LYS A 50 7.83 -16.59 4.66
CA LYS A 50 6.98 -16.54 3.46
C LYS A 50 5.65 -17.23 3.77
N PHE A 51 4.56 -16.52 3.52
CA PHE A 51 3.20 -17.03 3.71
C PHE A 51 2.52 -17.15 2.36
N THR A 52 1.84 -18.27 2.12
CA THR A 52 0.99 -18.47 0.94
C THR A 52 -0.45 -18.26 1.38
N ILE A 53 -1.11 -17.25 0.82
CA ILE A 53 -2.45 -16.81 1.25
C ILE A 53 -3.47 -17.16 0.16
N GLY A 54 -4.54 -17.85 0.55
CA GLY A 54 -5.65 -18.17 -0.36
C GLY A 54 -6.41 -16.91 -0.77
N LYS A 55 -7.03 -16.92 -1.96
CA LYS A 55 -7.75 -15.75 -2.50
C LYS A 55 -8.85 -15.24 -1.57
N GLU A 56 -9.60 -16.15 -0.94
CA GLU A 56 -10.72 -15.83 -0.03
C GLU A 56 -10.33 -15.00 1.20
N VAL A 57 -9.07 -15.12 1.65
CA VAL A 57 -8.55 -14.42 2.84
C VAL A 57 -7.56 -13.31 2.46
N CYS A 58 -7.22 -13.19 1.18
CA CYS A 58 -6.28 -12.19 0.69
C CYS A 58 -7.01 -10.86 0.45
N VAL A 59 -7.03 -10.00 1.46
CA VAL A 59 -7.57 -8.63 1.34
C VAL A 59 -6.60 -7.67 0.66
N TYR A 60 -5.39 -8.12 0.32
CA TYR A 60 -4.34 -7.26 -0.24
C TYR A 60 -4.78 -6.46 -1.47
N PRO A 61 -5.51 -7.01 -2.46
CA PRO A 61 -5.96 -6.23 -3.63
C PRO A 61 -6.78 -4.98 -3.25
N THR A 62 -7.59 -5.07 -2.19
CA THR A 62 -8.44 -3.97 -1.72
C THR A 62 -7.63 -2.86 -1.04
N VAL A 63 -6.51 -3.20 -0.40
CA VAL A 63 -5.68 -2.27 0.38
C VAL A 63 -4.42 -1.82 -0.34
N ALA A 64 -4.02 -2.51 -1.43
CA ALA A 64 -2.80 -2.23 -2.18
C ALA A 64 -2.72 -0.77 -2.65
N LYS A 65 -3.83 -0.23 -3.15
CA LYS A 65 -3.91 1.19 -3.56
C LYS A 65 -3.62 2.13 -2.40
N GLN A 66 -4.22 1.89 -1.23
CA GLN A 66 -4.03 2.74 -0.05
C GLN A 66 -2.59 2.70 0.45
N ILE A 67 -1.96 1.52 0.41
CA ILE A 67 -0.57 1.34 0.82
C ILE A 67 0.37 2.06 -0.17
N GLY A 68 0.14 1.89 -1.47
CA GLY A 68 0.89 2.59 -2.52
C GLY A 68 0.76 4.11 -2.43
N ASP A 69 -0.46 4.63 -2.24
CA ASP A 69 -0.71 6.07 -2.10
C ASP A 69 -0.06 6.62 -0.81
N TYR A 70 -0.10 5.86 0.29
CA TYR A 70 0.63 6.20 1.51
C TYR A 70 2.12 6.36 1.24
N TYR A 71 2.77 5.40 0.55
CA TYR A 71 4.19 5.52 0.26
C TYR A 71 4.50 6.67 -0.70
N LYS A 72 3.71 6.88 -1.75
CA LYS A 72 3.87 8.03 -2.67
C LYS A 72 3.79 9.37 -1.93
N SER A 73 2.83 9.52 -1.01
CA SER A 73 2.67 10.74 -0.21
C SER A 73 3.85 11.01 0.72
N GLN A 74 4.65 9.99 1.03
CA GLN A 74 5.79 10.06 1.94
C GLN A 74 7.13 10.22 1.20
N MET A 75 7.15 10.14 -0.14
CA MET A 75 8.37 10.33 -0.93
C MET A 75 8.68 11.83 -1.05
N PRO A 76 9.86 12.31 -0.60
CA PRO A 76 10.15 13.75 -0.53
C PRO A 76 10.27 14.50 -1.87
N ASN A 77 10.03 13.87 -3.04
CA ASN A 77 10.46 14.50 -4.30
C ASN A 77 9.69 14.16 -5.58
N GLN A 78 8.43 13.71 -5.52
CA GLN A 78 7.59 13.79 -6.71
C GLN A 78 6.99 15.19 -6.81
N LYS A 79 7.76 16.12 -7.38
CA LYS A 79 7.19 17.31 -8.00
C LYS A 79 6.15 16.79 -9.00
N HIS A 80 4.87 16.92 -8.67
CA HIS A 80 3.83 16.93 -9.69
C HIS A 80 4.23 18.06 -10.64
N SER A 81 4.79 17.72 -11.80
CA SER A 81 4.73 18.60 -12.96
C SER A 81 3.27 18.61 -13.42
N GLN A 82 2.41 19.22 -12.61
CA GLN A 82 1.13 19.70 -13.07
C GLN A 82 1.45 20.95 -13.88
N HIS A 83 1.26 20.83 -15.19
CA HIS A 83 1.17 21.95 -16.10
C HIS A 83 0.20 23.00 -15.53
N GLY A 84 0.49 24.27 -15.82
CA GLY A 84 -0.10 25.45 -15.19
C GLY A 84 -1.62 25.51 -15.20
N ASP A 85 -2.20 26.20 -14.23
CA ASP A 85 -2.46 27.63 -14.36
C ASP A 85 -2.97 28.19 -13.02
N ASN A 86 -2.45 29.36 -12.66
CA ASN A 86 -3.09 30.46 -11.94
C ASN A 86 -3.94 30.16 -10.67
N ASP A 87 -3.37 30.61 -9.55
CA ASP A 87 -3.99 31.65 -8.71
C ASP A 87 -4.77 31.25 -7.43
N HIS A 88 -4.49 32.05 -6.39
CA HIS A 88 -5.16 32.23 -5.10
C HIS A 88 -5.27 31.08 -4.07
N THR A 89 -4.32 31.12 -3.13
CA THR A 89 -4.50 31.20 -1.65
C THR A 89 -5.78 30.66 -1.00
N HIS A 90 -5.54 29.92 0.11
CA HIS A 90 -6.39 29.64 1.29
C HIS A 90 -7.01 28.23 1.41
N SER A 91 -6.45 27.48 2.36
CA SER A 91 -7.17 26.85 3.47
C SER A 91 -8.44 26.05 3.15
N ARG A 92 -8.36 24.70 3.23
CA ARG A 92 -9.04 23.90 4.27
C ARG A 92 -9.03 22.42 3.90
N HIS A 93 -8.64 21.65 4.91
CA HIS A 93 -9.10 20.30 5.18
C HIS A 93 -10.58 20.09 4.80
N CYS A 94 -10.88 19.17 3.89
CA CYS A 94 -12.17 18.49 3.89
C CYS A 94 -12.11 17.16 3.15
N CYS A 95 -12.80 16.18 3.72
CA CYS A 95 -12.94 14.81 3.26
C CYS A 95 -13.44 14.74 1.81
N GLY A 96 -12.61 14.26 0.90
CA GLY A 96 -12.96 14.00 -0.50
C GLY A 96 -13.37 12.54 -0.72
N PHE A 97 -14.60 12.19 -0.33
CA PHE A 97 -15.28 10.99 -0.79
C PHE A 97 -15.85 11.27 -2.19
N MET A 98 -15.02 11.26 -3.26
CA MET A 98 -15.52 11.28 -4.65
C MET A 98 -14.57 10.56 -5.61
N ALA A 99 -15.19 9.90 -6.60
CA ALA A 99 -14.62 9.19 -7.76
C ALA A 99 -14.16 7.73 -7.51
N MET A 100 -15.13 6.83 -7.36
CA MET A 100 -14.97 5.40 -7.61
C MET A 100 -15.57 5.04 -8.97
N GLU A 101 -14.95 5.50 -10.07
CA GLU A 101 -15.23 4.97 -11.41
C GLU A 101 -14.02 5.04 -12.36
N GLN A 102 -12.82 4.91 -11.83
CA GLN A 102 -11.64 4.65 -12.65
C GLN A 102 -10.84 3.55 -11.97
N GLY A 103 -10.55 2.49 -12.72
CA GLY A 103 -9.83 1.30 -12.28
C GLY A 103 -8.58 1.64 -11.49
N LEU A 104 -8.08 0.67 -10.72
CA LEU A 104 -7.03 0.88 -9.72
C LEU A 104 -5.70 1.38 -10.31
N GLY A 105 -5.57 1.47 -11.64
CA GLY A 105 -4.45 2.12 -12.31
C GLY A 105 -3.14 1.34 -12.22
N TYR A 106 -3.22 0.08 -11.80
CA TYR A 106 -2.10 -0.85 -11.73
C TYR A 106 -2.35 -2.01 -12.68
N SER A 107 -1.55 -2.08 -13.74
CA SER A 107 -1.62 -3.05 -14.85
C SER A 107 -1.37 -4.51 -14.47
N GLY A 108 -1.51 -4.89 -13.20
CA GLY A 108 -1.32 -6.25 -12.71
C GLY A 108 -2.28 -6.69 -11.59
N LEU A 109 -3.24 -5.83 -11.21
CA LEU A 109 -4.26 -6.13 -10.20
C LEU A 109 -5.65 -6.36 -10.81
N ASP A 110 -5.83 -5.98 -12.07
CA ASP A 110 -7.07 -6.18 -12.80
C ASP A 110 -7.02 -7.61 -13.39
N SER A 111 -7.89 -8.49 -12.90
CA SER A 111 -8.16 -9.82 -13.47
C SER A 111 -9.52 -9.80 -14.16
#